data_AF-A0A1D8NVM6-F1
#
_entry.id   AF-A0A1D8NVM6-F1
#
_cell.length_a   1.000
_cell.length_b   1.000
_cell.length_c   1.000
_cell.angle_alpha   90.00
_cell.angle_beta   90.00
_cell.angle_gamma   90.00
#
_symmetry.space_group_name_H-M   'P 1'
#
loop_
_entity.id
_entity.type
_entity.pdbx_description
1 polymer ?
#
loop_
_entity_poly.entity_id
_entity_poly.type
_entity_poly.pdbx_seq_one_letter_code
_entity_poly.pdbx_strand_id
1 'polypeptide(L)'
;MVLSESAEGIQAFLNARKADYVTAVRVVRETNTAILDVSREKVGKTASRGMTSKRQLAHLSSMITKELGLSVVIALRSGRVLTDIEAGLRATLERRHPNEISELVVSFPTTDRAEVLLRTTENVDVARASAVRTAVEEFLRDANFSEVRIEVLESDLPMPNLMVILKTLKVCAPANLDQLSLFLRKSGFQCPDVRWLSAKLDIARKRDWVVRFSTGLYGLTTKGLTAVPVSRRRNSSDIDRILALGRRRTW
;
A
#
# COMPACT_ATOMS: atom_id res chain seq x y z
N MET A 1 -1.35 22.20 -47.24
CA MET A 1 -0.94 20.79 -47.26
C MET A 1 0.44 20.73 -46.61
N VAL A 2 0.48 20.78 -45.27
CA VAL A 2 1.70 20.94 -44.46
C VAL A 2 1.88 19.64 -43.70
N LEU A 3 3.03 19.03 -43.92
CA LEU A 3 3.34 17.62 -43.73
C LEU A 3 3.35 17.21 -42.25
N SER A 4 3.66 15.94 -42.04
CA SER A 4 4.02 15.21 -40.81
C SER A 4 5.04 15.86 -39.84
N GLU A 5 5.19 17.19 -39.83
CA GLU A 5 6.37 17.93 -39.34
C GLU A 5 6.55 18.00 -37.82
N SER A 6 5.56 17.67 -36.99
CA SER A 6 5.67 17.98 -35.55
C SER A 6 6.43 16.91 -34.74
N ALA A 7 6.26 15.61 -35.02
CA ALA A 7 6.91 14.54 -34.24
C ALA A 7 8.19 14.02 -34.92
N GLU A 8 8.17 13.86 -36.25
CA GLU A 8 9.33 13.44 -37.04
C GLU A 8 10.43 14.50 -37.03
N GLY A 9 10.08 15.78 -37.07
CA GLY A 9 11.03 16.89 -36.97
C GLY A 9 11.76 16.93 -35.63
N ILE A 10 11.07 16.68 -34.52
CA ILE A 10 11.69 16.58 -33.19
C ILE A 10 12.56 15.32 -33.10
N GLN A 11 12.09 14.18 -33.62
CA GLN A 11 12.88 12.95 -33.60
C GLN A 11 14.18 13.09 -34.42
N ALA A 12 14.11 13.75 -35.58
CA ALA A 12 15.28 14.07 -36.40
C ALA A 12 16.23 15.03 -35.66
N PHE A 13 15.70 16.05 -34.98
CA PHE A 13 16.48 16.98 -34.17
C PHE A 13 17.20 16.28 -33.00
N LEU A 14 16.53 15.36 -32.31
CA LEU A 14 17.11 14.57 -31.23
C LEU A 14 18.21 13.62 -31.73
N ASN A 15 17.97 12.95 -32.87
CA ASN A 15 18.95 12.05 -33.48
C ASN A 15 20.21 12.80 -33.95
N ALA A 16 20.05 13.98 -34.58
CA ALA A 16 21.18 14.82 -35.00
C ALA A 16 22.07 15.24 -33.82
N ARG A 17 21.49 15.37 -32.63
CA ARG A 17 22.17 15.79 -31.39
C ARG A 17 22.63 14.60 -30.52
N LYS A 18 22.43 13.35 -30.96
CA LYS A 18 22.74 12.12 -30.20
C LYS A 18 22.08 12.10 -28.82
N ALA A 19 20.82 12.54 -28.74
CA ALA A 19 20.05 12.59 -27.51
C ALA A 19 19.42 11.23 -27.15
N ASP A 20 20.25 10.18 -27.10
CA ASP A 20 19.85 8.76 -26.90
C ASP A 20 19.21 8.49 -25.53
N TYR A 21 19.12 9.52 -24.68
CA TYR A 21 18.48 9.49 -23.38
C TYR A 21 16.98 9.81 -23.41
N VAL A 22 16.46 10.35 -24.52
CA VAL A 22 15.01 10.54 -24.72
C VAL A 22 14.40 9.22 -25.20
N THR A 23 13.48 8.68 -24.43
CA THR A 23 12.86 7.36 -24.65
C THR A 23 11.63 7.46 -25.55
N ALA A 24 10.89 8.56 -25.48
CA ALA A 24 9.76 8.83 -26.37
C ALA A 24 9.48 10.34 -26.48
N VAL A 25 8.82 10.74 -27.57
CA VAL A 25 8.42 12.12 -27.83
C VAL A 25 6.92 12.12 -28.15
N ARG A 26 6.20 13.06 -27.53
CA ARG A 26 4.78 13.31 -27.84
C ARG A 26 4.60 14.80 -28.10
N VAL A 27 3.75 15.16 -29.06
CA VAL A 27 3.42 16.55 -29.33
C VAL A 27 1.93 16.75 -29.12
N VAL A 28 1.58 17.62 -28.19
CA VAL A 28 0.21 18.06 -27.94
C VAL A 28 -0.01 19.29 -28.82
N ARG A 29 -0.83 19.12 -29.87
CA ARG A 29 -1.02 20.17 -30.89
C ARG A 29 -1.86 21.32 -30.37
N GLU A 30 -2.82 21.03 -29.49
CA GLU A 30 -3.73 22.00 -28.90
C GLU A 30 -2.99 23.03 -28.05
N THR A 31 -1.90 22.64 -27.40
CA THR A 31 -1.09 23.51 -26.52
C THR A 31 0.29 23.81 -27.09
N ASN A 32 0.56 23.41 -28.34
CA ASN A 32 1.87 23.54 -29.01
C ASN A 32 3.04 23.08 -28.11
N THR A 33 2.85 21.97 -27.40
CA THR A 33 3.78 21.48 -26.36
C THR A 33 4.37 20.12 -26.75
N ALA A 34 5.70 20.02 -26.73
CA ALA A 34 6.44 18.76 -26.85
C ALA A 34 6.71 18.17 -25.47
N ILE A 35 6.28 16.92 -25.26
CA ILE A 35 6.57 16.12 -24.07
C ILE A 35 7.70 15.15 -24.42
N LEU A 36 8.83 15.30 -23.74
CA LEU A 36 9.99 14.41 -23.88
C LEU A 36 10.00 13.44 -22.70
N ASP A 37 9.72 12.18 -22.97
CA ASP A 37 9.84 11.10 -22.00
C ASP A 37 11.33 10.74 -21.85
N VAL A 38 11.91 10.92 -20.67
CA VAL A 38 13.31 10.61 -20.36
C VAL A 38 13.32 9.60 -19.22
N SER A 39 14.10 8.52 -19.36
CA SER A 39 14.28 7.58 -18.25
C SER A 39 15.01 8.27 -17.10
N ARG A 40 14.46 8.18 -15.87
CA ARG A 40 15.09 8.74 -14.67
C ARG A 40 16.54 8.28 -14.52
N GLU A 41 16.84 7.01 -14.81
CA GLU A 41 18.16 6.39 -14.70
C GLU A 41 19.22 7.04 -15.61
N LYS A 42 18.78 7.68 -16.70
CA LYS A 42 19.67 8.38 -17.62
C LYS A 42 19.93 9.82 -17.19
N VAL A 43 19.49 10.30 -16.02
CA VAL A 43 19.63 11.70 -15.58
C VAL A 43 20.55 11.81 -14.36
N GLY A 44 21.83 12.09 -14.57
CA GLY A 44 22.82 12.24 -13.50
C GLY A 44 23.12 13.69 -13.09
N LYS A 45 23.97 13.87 -12.06
CA LYS A 45 24.55 15.18 -11.69
C LYS A 45 25.50 15.71 -12.79
N THR A 46 26.21 14.80 -13.45
CA THR A 46 27.16 15.12 -14.53
C THR A 46 26.77 14.35 -15.80
N ALA A 47 26.95 14.98 -16.96
CA ALA A 47 26.74 14.34 -18.24
C ALA A 47 27.83 13.31 -18.52
N SER A 48 27.45 12.12 -19.00
CA SER A 48 28.40 11.10 -19.43
C SER A 48 27.80 10.29 -20.58
N ARG A 49 28.56 9.34 -21.14
CA ARG A 49 28.10 8.56 -22.30
C ARG A 49 26.82 7.77 -21.94
N GLY A 50 25.68 8.14 -22.53
CA GLY A 50 24.37 7.53 -22.26
C GLY A 50 23.60 8.14 -21.08
N MET A 51 24.17 9.10 -20.35
CA MET A 51 23.50 9.85 -19.29
C MET A 51 23.49 11.37 -19.59
N THR A 52 22.36 12.00 -19.37
CA THR A 52 22.17 13.45 -19.46
C THR A 52 22.18 14.08 -18.07
N SER A 53 22.39 15.39 -17.99
CA SER A 53 22.25 16.16 -16.74
C SER A 53 21.02 17.05 -16.76
N LYS A 54 20.54 17.50 -15.60
CA LYS A 54 19.45 18.49 -15.51
C LYS A 54 19.73 19.74 -16.33
N ARG A 55 21.00 20.17 -16.38
CA ARG A 55 21.45 21.33 -17.17
C ARG A 55 21.38 21.06 -18.68
N GLN A 56 21.74 19.86 -19.11
CA GLN A 56 21.62 19.47 -20.52
C GLN A 56 20.17 19.32 -20.96
N LEU A 57 19.32 18.77 -20.10
CA LEU A 57 17.89 18.71 -20.33
C LEU A 57 17.27 20.11 -20.46
N ALA A 58 17.62 21.04 -19.56
CA ALA A 58 17.17 22.42 -19.65
C ALA A 58 17.68 23.12 -20.94
N HIS A 59 18.92 22.86 -21.32
CA HIS A 59 19.49 23.36 -22.56
C HIS A 59 18.80 22.78 -23.81
N LEU A 60 18.50 21.47 -23.80
CA LEU A 60 17.74 20.80 -24.85
C LEU A 60 16.34 21.42 -24.99
N SER A 61 15.63 21.61 -23.87
CA SER A 61 14.31 22.27 -23.86
C SER A 61 14.38 23.67 -24.43
N SER A 62 15.36 24.48 -24.01
CA SER A 62 15.54 25.85 -24.51
C SER A 62 15.82 25.90 -26.02
N MET A 63 16.62 24.96 -26.54
CA MET A 63 16.91 24.88 -27.97
C MET A 63 15.67 24.48 -28.77
N ILE A 64 14.91 23.48 -28.33
CA ILE A 64 13.67 23.06 -29.00
C ILE A 64 12.65 24.20 -29.01
N THR A 65 12.54 24.96 -27.91
CA THR A 65 11.68 26.14 -27.88
C THR A 65 12.14 27.22 -28.85
N LYS A 66 13.45 27.44 -28.99
CA LYS A 66 14.00 28.47 -29.88
C LYS A 66 13.94 28.09 -31.37
N GLU A 67 14.24 26.84 -31.70
CA GLU A 67 14.33 26.38 -33.09
C GLU A 67 12.99 25.90 -33.65
N LEU A 68 12.13 25.31 -32.82
CA LEU A 68 10.86 24.72 -33.25
C LEU A 68 9.63 25.49 -32.75
N GLY A 69 9.81 26.52 -31.91
CA GLY A 69 8.70 27.32 -31.37
C GLY A 69 7.77 26.57 -30.42
N LEU A 70 8.22 25.42 -29.89
CA LEU A 70 7.42 24.54 -29.03
C LEU A 70 7.74 24.75 -27.54
N SER A 71 6.71 24.74 -26.70
CA SER A 71 6.90 24.59 -25.26
C SER A 71 7.37 23.17 -24.96
N VAL A 72 8.36 22.97 -24.09
CA VAL A 72 8.90 21.63 -23.80
C VAL A 72 8.67 21.24 -22.35
N VAL A 73 8.04 20.09 -22.17
CA VAL A 73 7.85 19.44 -20.87
C VAL A 73 8.67 18.15 -20.84
N ILE A 74 9.53 18.00 -19.84
CA ILE A 74 10.29 16.77 -19.66
C ILE A 74 9.56 15.87 -18.66
N ALA A 75 9.11 14.72 -19.11
CA ALA A 75 8.48 13.71 -18.30
C ALA A 75 9.53 12.66 -17.89
N LEU A 76 9.88 12.65 -16.61
CA LEU A 76 10.79 11.66 -16.05
C LEU A 76 10.02 10.38 -15.73
N ARG A 77 10.23 9.32 -16.51
CA ARG A 77 9.58 8.01 -16.29
C ARG A 77 10.47 7.09 -15.46
N SER A 78 9.83 6.31 -14.59
CA SER A 78 10.46 5.18 -13.92
C SER A 78 10.88 4.15 -14.97
N GLY A 79 12.16 3.78 -15.00
CA GLY A 79 12.66 2.74 -15.90
C GLY A 79 12.36 1.34 -15.37
N ARG A 80 12.60 0.33 -16.23
CA ARG A 80 12.42 -1.09 -15.88
C ARG A 80 13.23 -1.49 -14.64
N VAL A 81 14.42 -0.88 -14.45
CA VAL A 81 15.27 -1.14 -13.29
C VAL A 81 14.61 -0.69 -11.99
N LEU A 82 13.93 0.46 -11.98
CA LEU A 82 13.20 0.93 -10.80
C LEU A 82 12.00 0.03 -10.45
N THR A 83 11.33 -0.54 -11.46
CA THR A 83 10.29 -1.56 -11.25
C THR A 83 10.88 -2.86 -10.69
N ASP A 84 12.05 -3.28 -11.18
CA ASP A 84 12.74 -4.47 -10.67
C ASP A 84 13.22 -4.26 -9.22
N ILE A 85 13.68 -3.05 -8.87
CA ILE A 85 14.02 -2.66 -7.49
C ILE A 85 12.80 -2.74 -6.58
N GLU A 86 11.65 -2.21 -7.00
CA GLU A 86 10.41 -2.30 -6.23
C GLU A 86 9.97 -3.76 -6.01
N ALA A 87 10.00 -4.58 -7.06
CA ALA A 87 9.69 -6.00 -6.97
C ALA A 87 10.66 -6.75 -6.06
N GLY A 88 11.96 -6.43 -6.13
CA GLY A 88 13.00 -7.00 -5.28
C GLY A 88 12.82 -6.62 -3.80
N LEU A 89 12.47 -5.36 -3.52
CA LEU A 89 12.16 -4.90 -2.17
C LEU A 89 10.95 -5.66 -1.61
N ARG A 90 9.86 -5.75 -2.39
CA ARG A 90 8.65 -6.48 -1.99
C ARG A 90 8.94 -7.94 -1.65
N ALA A 91 9.67 -8.64 -2.52
CA ALA A 91 10.04 -10.03 -2.30
C ALA A 91 10.97 -10.23 -1.07
N THR A 92 11.85 -9.26 -0.81
CA THR A 92 12.75 -9.30 0.35
C THR A 92 11.97 -9.12 1.65
N LEU A 93 11.04 -8.16 1.67
CA LEU A 93 10.23 -7.88 2.84
C LEU A 93 9.22 -9.00 3.11
N GLU A 94 8.56 -9.56 2.10
CA GLU A 94 7.66 -10.72 2.28
C GLU A 94 8.39 -11.92 2.89
N ARG A 95 9.67 -12.13 2.54
CA ARG A 95 10.48 -13.22 3.08
C ARG A 95 10.94 -12.97 4.52
N ARG A 96 11.39 -11.74 4.83
CA ARG A 96 11.92 -11.37 6.15
C ARG A 96 10.81 -11.08 7.18
N HIS A 97 9.68 -10.56 6.71
CA HIS A 97 8.57 -10.06 7.51
C HIS A 97 7.22 -10.61 7.01
N PRO A 98 7.02 -11.94 7.06
CA PRO A 98 5.83 -12.56 6.50
C PRO A 98 4.56 -12.09 7.20
N ASN A 99 3.58 -11.66 6.41
CA ASN A 99 2.29 -11.13 6.88
C ASN A 99 2.39 -9.87 7.76
N GLU A 100 3.49 -9.11 7.72
CA GLU A 100 3.66 -7.86 8.49
C GLU A 100 3.37 -6.60 7.64
N ILE A 101 3.28 -6.72 6.32
CA ILE A 101 3.08 -5.61 5.39
C ILE A 101 1.82 -5.87 4.56
N SER A 102 0.88 -4.93 4.60
CA SER A 102 -0.36 -4.99 3.82
C SER A 102 -0.25 -4.24 2.50
N GLU A 103 0.53 -3.15 2.47
CA GLU A 103 0.73 -2.32 1.29
C GLU A 103 2.17 -1.77 1.29
N LEU A 104 2.79 -1.83 0.11
CA LEU A 104 4.11 -1.24 -0.14
C LEU A 104 4.04 -0.48 -1.46
N VAL A 105 4.24 0.83 -1.38
CA VAL A 105 4.36 1.71 -2.54
C VAL A 105 5.73 2.39 -2.47
N VAL A 106 6.48 2.30 -3.57
CA VAL A 106 7.78 2.96 -3.70
C VAL A 106 7.70 3.97 -4.83
N SER A 107 8.19 5.17 -4.58
CA SER A 107 8.33 6.21 -5.58
C SER A 107 9.76 6.75 -5.57
N PHE A 108 10.21 7.24 -6.73
CA PHE A 108 11.59 7.67 -6.92
C PHE A 108 11.65 9.12 -7.44
N PRO A 109 11.33 10.14 -6.62
CA PRO A 109 11.16 11.52 -7.10
C PRO A 109 12.36 12.05 -7.88
N THR A 110 13.57 11.66 -7.45
CA THR A 110 14.84 11.95 -8.13
C THR A 110 15.66 10.67 -8.28
N THR A 111 16.80 10.76 -8.96
CA THR A 111 17.71 9.61 -9.17
C THR A 111 18.39 9.12 -7.91
N ASP A 112 18.47 9.97 -6.90
CA ASP A 112 19.15 9.74 -5.62
C ASP A 112 18.19 9.66 -4.42
N ARG A 113 16.89 9.86 -4.66
CA ARG A 113 15.85 9.85 -3.63
C ARG A 113 14.80 8.77 -3.88
N ALA A 114 14.52 8.00 -2.84
CA ALA A 114 13.42 7.05 -2.78
C ALA A 114 12.46 7.44 -1.65
N GLU A 115 11.17 7.39 -1.94
CA GLU A 115 10.10 7.55 -0.95
C GLU A 115 9.29 6.28 -0.88
N VAL A 116 9.16 5.73 0.32
CA VAL A 116 8.46 4.49 0.58
C VAL A 116 7.28 4.80 1.48
N LEU A 117 6.09 4.43 1.00
CA LEU A 117 4.89 4.36 1.81
C LEU A 117 4.67 2.90 2.18
N LEU A 118 4.69 2.63 3.48
CA LEU A 118 4.52 1.29 4.02
C LEU A 118 3.30 1.27 4.92
N ARG A 119 2.36 0.37 4.59
CA ARG A 119 1.26 0.05 5.48
C ARG A 119 1.56 -1.30 6.11
N THR A 120 1.70 -1.31 7.43
CA THR A 120 1.85 -2.56 8.17
C THR A 120 0.51 -3.31 8.18
N THR A 121 0.56 -4.62 8.32
CA THR A 121 -0.63 -5.36 8.73
C THR A 121 -0.93 -5.06 10.19
N GLU A 122 -2.18 -5.34 10.57
CA GLU A 122 -2.58 -5.28 11.96
C GLU A 122 -1.59 -6.11 12.82
N ASN A 123 -1.03 -5.50 13.89
CA ASN A 123 -0.15 -6.08 14.96
C ASN A 123 1.35 -6.05 14.81
N VAL A 124 1.88 -5.23 13.93
CA VAL A 124 3.31 -4.95 13.98
C VAL A 124 3.59 -4.08 15.21
N ASP A 125 4.30 -4.61 16.20
CA ASP A 125 4.74 -3.80 17.34
C ASP A 125 5.78 -2.75 16.89
N VAL A 126 6.09 -1.78 17.75
CA VAL A 126 7.03 -0.69 17.45
C VAL A 126 8.43 -1.21 17.06
N ALA A 127 8.92 -2.27 17.71
CA ALA A 127 10.21 -2.87 17.43
C ALA A 127 10.22 -3.58 16.06
N ARG A 128 9.14 -4.29 15.71
CA ARG A 128 8.99 -4.93 14.40
C ARG A 128 8.81 -3.91 13.28
N ALA A 129 8.04 -2.85 13.51
CA ALA A 129 7.88 -1.76 12.57
C ALA A 129 9.22 -1.06 12.30
N SER A 130 10.03 -0.89 13.36
CA SER A 130 11.41 -0.41 13.24
C SER A 130 12.28 -1.39 12.44
N ALA A 131 12.17 -2.70 12.66
CA ALA A 131 12.94 -3.70 11.91
C ALA A 131 12.60 -3.70 10.41
N VAL A 132 11.30 -3.59 10.07
CA VAL A 132 10.83 -3.42 8.68
C VAL A 132 11.41 -2.13 8.08
N ARG A 133 11.37 -1.02 8.82
CA ARG A 133 11.93 0.26 8.38
C ARG A 133 13.43 0.16 8.09
N THR A 134 14.19 -0.49 8.98
CA THR A 134 15.63 -0.73 8.79
C THR A 134 15.88 -1.58 7.54
N ALA A 135 15.12 -2.65 7.34
CA ALA A 135 15.28 -3.50 6.16
C ALA A 135 15.01 -2.75 4.83
N VAL A 136 14.03 -1.85 4.82
CA VAL A 136 13.75 -0.97 3.66
C VAL A 136 14.90 0.01 3.42
N GLU A 137 15.40 0.65 4.48
CA GLU A 137 16.52 1.60 4.40
C GLU A 137 17.79 0.92 3.89
N GLU A 138 18.13 -0.27 4.39
CA GLU A 138 19.28 -1.06 3.94
C GLU A 138 19.18 -1.42 2.46
N PHE A 139 18.04 -1.98 2.04
CA PHE A 139 17.84 -2.40 0.65
C PHE A 139 17.98 -1.24 -0.34
N LEU A 140 17.40 -0.08 -0.01
CA LEU A 140 17.47 1.09 -0.88
C LEU A 140 18.86 1.75 -0.88
N ARG A 141 19.61 1.67 0.22
CA ARG A 141 21.01 2.11 0.24
C ARG A 141 21.90 1.21 -0.60
N ASP A 142 21.70 -0.11 -0.54
CA ASP A 142 22.41 -1.07 -1.39
C ASP A 142 22.09 -0.84 -2.88
N ALA A 143 20.90 -0.33 -3.19
CA ALA A 143 20.50 0.11 -4.53
C ALA A 143 21.01 1.53 -4.91
N ASN A 144 21.93 2.12 -4.13
CA ASN A 144 22.55 3.43 -4.33
C ASN A 144 21.62 4.66 -4.16
N PHE A 145 20.53 4.56 -3.41
CA PHE A 145 19.76 5.74 -3.01
C PHE A 145 20.36 6.38 -1.76
N SER A 146 20.74 7.66 -1.86
CA SER A 146 21.32 8.41 -0.73
C SER A 146 20.26 9.05 0.17
N GLU A 147 19.10 9.40 -0.37
CA GLU A 147 17.98 9.98 0.36
C GLU A 147 16.81 8.99 0.40
N VAL A 148 16.58 8.35 1.55
CA VAL A 148 15.47 7.42 1.74
C VAL A 148 14.50 8.03 2.75
N ARG A 149 13.27 8.29 2.31
CA ARG A 149 12.17 8.72 3.17
C ARG A 149 11.18 7.58 3.31
N ILE A 150 10.93 7.13 4.53
CA ILE A 150 9.95 6.07 4.82
C ILE A 150 8.84 6.66 5.66
N GLU A 151 7.63 6.54 5.18
CA GLU A 151 6.40 6.85 5.90
C GLU A 151 5.66 5.55 6.22
N VAL A 152 5.47 5.28 7.50
CA VAL A 152 4.74 4.11 7.98
C VAL A 152 3.35 4.56 8.38
N LEU A 153 2.34 4.05 7.68
CA LEU A 153 0.94 4.25 8.04
C LEU A 153 0.52 3.15 9.00
N GLU A 154 0.09 3.53 10.20
CA GLU A 154 -0.57 2.61 11.13
C GLU A 154 -1.96 2.22 10.60
N SER A 155 -2.48 1.08 11.07
CA SER A 155 -3.85 0.67 10.80
C SER A 155 -4.81 1.54 11.62
N ASP A 156 -5.62 2.38 10.98
CA ASP A 156 -6.60 3.27 11.65
C ASP A 156 -7.83 2.53 12.23
N LEU A 157 -7.89 1.20 12.14
CA LEU A 157 -9.04 0.43 12.60
C LEU A 157 -9.08 0.34 14.14
N PRO A 158 -10.22 0.61 14.78
CA PRO A 158 -10.33 0.55 16.23
C PRO A 158 -10.21 -0.90 16.75
N MET A 159 -9.58 -1.07 17.92
CA MET A 159 -9.53 -2.35 18.62
C MET A 159 -10.91 -2.69 19.22
N PRO A 160 -11.39 -3.94 19.09
CA PRO A 160 -12.67 -4.34 19.65
C PRO A 160 -12.53 -4.48 21.17
N ASN A 161 -13.35 -3.74 21.90
CA ASN A 161 -13.46 -3.94 23.34
C ASN A 161 -14.19 -5.27 23.65
N LEU A 162 -14.16 -5.69 24.92
CA LEU A 162 -14.77 -6.96 25.33
C LEU A 162 -16.26 -7.05 24.96
N MET A 163 -17.01 -5.95 25.04
CA MET A 163 -18.44 -5.94 24.70
C MET A 163 -18.68 -6.12 23.20
N VAL A 164 -17.83 -5.54 22.34
CA VAL A 164 -17.85 -5.78 20.90
C VAL A 164 -17.58 -7.26 20.61
N ILE A 165 -16.58 -7.85 21.25
CA ILE A 165 -16.26 -9.28 21.08
C ILE A 165 -17.46 -10.15 21.46
N LEU A 166 -18.09 -9.90 22.61
CA LEU A 166 -19.27 -10.65 23.05
C LEU A 166 -20.48 -10.42 22.14
N LYS A 167 -20.68 -9.19 21.65
CA LYS A 167 -21.74 -8.88 20.67
C LYS A 167 -21.54 -9.67 19.37
N THR A 168 -20.31 -9.70 18.86
CA THR A 168 -19.99 -10.45 17.63
C THR A 168 -20.14 -11.95 17.86
N LEU A 169 -19.68 -12.46 19.02
CA LEU A 169 -19.87 -13.85 19.41
C LEU A 169 -21.35 -14.21 19.51
N LYS A 170 -22.21 -13.33 20.04
CA LYS A 170 -23.67 -13.54 20.09
C LYS A 170 -24.26 -13.82 18.71
N VAL A 171 -23.80 -13.11 17.69
CA VAL A 171 -24.31 -13.20 16.32
C VAL A 171 -23.80 -14.46 15.62
N CYS A 172 -22.51 -14.77 15.78
CA CYS A 172 -21.88 -15.87 15.03
C CYS A 172 -21.85 -17.21 15.77
N ALA A 173 -22.16 -17.25 17.08
CA ALA A 173 -22.08 -18.44 17.90
C ALA A 173 -22.97 -19.60 17.38
N PRO A 174 -22.54 -20.86 17.58
CA PRO A 174 -21.20 -21.25 18.07
C PRO A 174 -20.11 -20.97 17.02
N ALA A 175 -18.94 -20.47 17.45
CA ALA A 175 -17.86 -20.09 16.54
C ALA A 175 -16.48 -20.45 17.11
N ASN A 176 -15.52 -20.79 16.24
CA ASN A 176 -14.11 -20.89 16.61
C ASN A 176 -13.42 -19.51 16.55
N LEU A 177 -12.15 -19.44 16.98
CA LEU A 177 -11.40 -18.19 17.04
C LEU A 177 -11.18 -17.56 15.65
N ASP A 178 -10.93 -18.38 14.63
CA ASP A 178 -10.69 -17.91 13.26
C ASP A 178 -11.96 -17.28 12.66
N GLN A 179 -13.10 -17.94 12.83
CA GLN A 179 -14.41 -17.42 12.44
C GLN A 179 -14.71 -16.12 13.18
N LEU A 180 -14.51 -16.07 14.49
CA LEU A 180 -14.76 -14.87 15.28
C LEU A 180 -13.85 -13.70 14.86
N SER A 181 -12.56 -13.96 14.61
CA SER A 181 -11.62 -12.96 14.09
C SER A 181 -12.07 -12.42 12.74
N LEU A 182 -12.49 -13.30 11.82
CA LEU A 182 -13.01 -12.91 10.51
C LEU A 182 -14.25 -12.01 10.63
N PHE A 183 -15.18 -12.34 11.53
CA PHE A 183 -16.38 -11.52 11.76
C PHE A 183 -16.06 -10.15 12.38
N LEU A 184 -15.07 -10.07 13.27
CA LEU A 184 -14.60 -8.80 13.85
C LEU A 184 -13.97 -7.90 12.78
N ARG A 185 -13.10 -8.46 11.92
CA ARG A 185 -12.48 -7.74 10.80
C ARG A 185 -13.52 -7.24 9.80
N LYS A 186 -14.50 -8.07 9.43
CA LYS A 186 -15.64 -7.66 8.59
C LYS A 186 -16.48 -6.53 9.18
N SER A 187 -16.47 -6.42 10.51
CA SER A 187 -17.20 -5.37 11.24
C SER A 187 -16.38 -4.08 11.42
N GLY A 188 -15.21 -3.98 10.77
CA GLY A 188 -14.34 -2.81 10.82
C GLY A 188 -13.49 -2.70 12.08
N PHE A 189 -13.21 -3.81 12.77
CA PHE A 189 -12.34 -3.82 13.94
C PHE A 189 -10.99 -4.47 13.63
N GLN A 190 -9.93 -3.89 14.20
CA GLN A 190 -8.60 -4.48 14.18
C GLN A 190 -8.57 -5.68 15.12
N CYS A 191 -8.28 -6.87 14.61
CA CYS A 191 -8.23 -8.08 15.45
C CYS A 191 -6.82 -8.65 15.42
N PRO A 192 -6.08 -8.58 16.55
CA PRO A 192 -4.68 -8.91 16.53
C PRO A 192 -4.32 -10.31 16.03
N ASP A 193 -4.17 -11.23 16.96
CA ASP A 193 -3.91 -12.61 16.67
C ASP A 193 -4.91 -13.48 17.43
N VAL A 194 -4.91 -14.76 17.08
CA VAL A 194 -5.76 -15.76 17.71
C VAL A 194 -5.45 -15.87 19.21
N ARG A 195 -4.19 -15.62 19.63
CA ARG A 195 -3.77 -15.68 21.04
C ARG A 195 -4.36 -14.53 21.86
N TRP A 196 -4.33 -13.30 21.34
CA TRP A 196 -4.94 -12.13 21.95
C TRP A 196 -6.45 -12.34 22.11
N LEU A 197 -7.12 -12.83 21.07
CA LEU A 197 -8.55 -13.09 21.11
C LEU A 197 -8.88 -14.17 22.14
N SER A 198 -8.08 -15.24 22.20
CA SER A 198 -8.18 -16.28 23.23
C SER A 198 -8.02 -15.69 24.63
N ALA A 199 -7.02 -14.83 24.86
CA ALA A 199 -6.81 -14.20 26.16
C ALA A 199 -8.01 -13.32 26.59
N LYS A 200 -8.63 -12.59 25.65
CA LYS A 200 -9.86 -11.83 25.93
C LYS A 200 -11.05 -12.73 26.27
N LEU A 201 -11.21 -13.85 25.55
CA LEU A 201 -12.26 -14.83 25.84
C LEU A 201 -12.00 -15.58 27.15
N ASP A 202 -10.75 -15.78 27.55
CA ASP A 202 -10.42 -16.34 28.86
C ASP A 202 -10.80 -15.41 30.02
N ILE A 203 -10.63 -14.10 29.85
CA ILE A 203 -11.15 -13.11 30.81
C ILE A 203 -12.68 -13.20 30.88
N ALA A 204 -13.36 -13.35 29.74
CA ALA A 204 -14.82 -13.53 29.69
C ALA A 204 -15.27 -14.84 30.34
N ARG A 205 -14.51 -15.92 30.16
CA ARG A 205 -14.75 -17.24 30.75
C ARG A 205 -14.62 -17.20 32.27
N LYS A 206 -13.58 -16.53 32.80
CA LYS A 206 -13.41 -16.31 34.25
C LYS A 206 -14.56 -15.52 34.89
N ARG A 207 -15.34 -14.78 34.10
CA ARG A 207 -16.54 -14.04 34.53
C ARG A 207 -17.84 -14.82 34.32
N ASP A 208 -17.75 -16.05 33.82
CA ASP A 208 -18.85 -16.91 33.38
C ASP A 208 -19.70 -16.30 32.27
N TRP A 209 -19.13 -15.46 31.40
CA TRP A 209 -19.82 -14.86 30.25
C TRP A 209 -19.73 -15.72 28.98
N VAL A 210 -18.68 -16.52 28.88
CA VAL A 210 -18.37 -17.36 27.71
C VAL A 210 -18.09 -18.78 28.18
N VAL A 211 -18.60 -19.75 27.42
CA VAL A 211 -18.27 -21.18 27.57
C VAL A 211 -17.46 -21.63 26.35
N ARG A 212 -16.48 -22.50 26.59
CA ARG A 212 -15.72 -23.21 25.54
C ARG A 212 -16.16 -24.67 25.53
N PHE A 213 -16.66 -25.13 24.40
CA PHE A 213 -17.06 -26.52 24.19
C PHE A 213 -15.81 -27.42 24.01
N SER A 214 -15.96 -28.72 24.22
CA SER A 214 -14.89 -29.72 23.97
C SER A 214 -14.41 -29.73 22.52
N THR A 215 -15.28 -29.32 21.58
CA THR A 215 -14.97 -29.14 20.16
C THR A 215 -14.12 -27.90 19.86
N GLY A 216 -13.78 -27.09 20.86
CA GLY A 216 -13.01 -25.85 20.70
C GLY A 216 -13.85 -24.65 20.25
N LEU A 217 -15.16 -24.81 20.09
CA LEU A 217 -16.09 -23.72 19.79
C LEU A 217 -16.39 -22.89 21.05
N TYR A 218 -16.73 -21.62 20.83
CA TYR A 218 -17.13 -20.69 21.88
C TYR A 218 -18.61 -20.34 21.75
N GLY A 219 -19.27 -20.18 22.89
CA GLY A 219 -20.65 -19.72 23.00
C GLY A 219 -20.83 -18.80 24.20
N LEU A 220 -21.91 -18.00 24.17
CA LEU A 220 -22.29 -17.18 25.32
C LEU A 220 -23.12 -17.98 26.32
N THR A 221 -22.88 -17.72 27.60
CA THR A 221 -23.77 -18.18 28.69
C THR A 221 -24.98 -17.24 28.81
N THR A 222 -25.96 -17.62 29.62
CA THR A 222 -27.09 -16.75 29.98
C THR A 222 -26.61 -15.44 30.63
N LYS A 223 -25.64 -15.51 31.54
CA LYS A 223 -25.01 -14.34 32.18
C LYS A 223 -24.25 -13.46 31.16
N GLY A 224 -23.59 -14.07 30.17
CA GLY A 224 -22.96 -13.36 29.07
C GLY A 224 -23.96 -12.66 28.17
N LEU A 225 -25.10 -13.30 27.87
CA LEU A 225 -26.17 -12.70 27.08
C LEU A 225 -26.78 -11.46 27.76
N THR A 226 -26.93 -11.49 29.10
CA THR A 226 -27.40 -10.32 29.86
C THR A 226 -26.39 -9.18 29.90
N ALA A 227 -25.09 -9.48 29.80
CA ALA A 227 -24.03 -8.48 29.81
C ALA A 227 -23.87 -7.76 28.46
N VAL A 228 -24.29 -8.38 27.35
CA VAL A 228 -24.24 -7.76 26.03
C VAL A 228 -25.33 -6.69 25.93
N PRO A 229 -24.98 -5.42 25.62
CA PRO A 229 -25.96 -4.36 25.53
C PRO A 229 -27.01 -4.66 24.45
N VAL A 230 -28.28 -4.60 24.85
CA VAL A 230 -29.44 -4.81 23.98
C VAL A 230 -29.91 -3.45 23.49
N SER A 231 -30.02 -3.29 22.17
CA SER A 231 -30.61 -2.10 21.55
C SER A 231 -31.93 -2.50 20.90
N ARG A 232 -32.95 -1.65 20.99
CA ARG A 232 -34.25 -1.85 20.32
C ARG A 232 -34.27 -1.32 18.88
N ARG A 233 -33.10 -0.97 18.32
CA ARG A 233 -32.99 -0.45 16.95
C ARG A 233 -32.83 -1.58 15.95
N ARG A 234 -33.06 -1.28 14.66
CA ARG A 234 -32.93 -2.24 13.54
C ARG A 234 -31.56 -2.94 13.47
N ASN A 235 -30.50 -2.31 13.99
CA ASN A 235 -29.13 -2.84 14.02
C ASN A 235 -28.82 -3.53 15.37
N SER A 236 -29.82 -4.17 15.99
CA SER A 236 -29.62 -4.90 17.25
C SER A 236 -28.90 -6.21 17.00
N SER A 237 -28.11 -6.64 17.99
CA SER A 237 -27.42 -7.93 17.92
C SER A 237 -28.38 -9.12 17.83
N ASP A 238 -29.63 -8.97 18.30
CA ASP A 238 -30.66 -9.99 18.21
C ASP A 238 -31.22 -10.13 16.79
N ILE A 239 -31.48 -9.01 16.10
CA ILE A 239 -31.91 -9.03 14.70
C ILE A 239 -30.77 -9.60 13.83
N ASP A 240 -29.54 -9.14 14.04
CA ASP A 240 -28.37 -9.64 13.31
C ASP A 240 -28.18 -11.15 13.50
N ARG A 241 -28.39 -11.64 14.72
CA ARG A 241 -28.33 -13.08 15.04
C ARG A 241 -29.41 -13.87 14.32
N ILE A 242 -30.66 -13.42 14.36
CA ILE A 242 -31.79 -14.09 13.68
C ILE A 242 -31.55 -14.12 12.16
N LEU A 243 -31.10 -13.01 11.58
CA LEU A 243 -30.74 -12.94 10.16
C LEU A 243 -29.57 -13.88 9.82
N ALA A 244 -28.55 -13.94 10.67
CA ALA A 244 -27.42 -14.85 10.50
C ALA A 244 -27.85 -16.32 10.56
N LEU A 245 -28.74 -16.69 11.48
CA LEU A 245 -29.31 -18.04 11.58
C LEU A 245 -30.14 -18.39 10.35
N GLY A 246 -31.00 -17.48 9.89
CA GLY A 246 -31.81 -17.67 8.68
C GLY A 246 -30.97 -17.91 7.42
N ARG A 247 -29.81 -17.25 7.31
CA ARG A 247 -28.85 -17.47 6.21
C ARG A 247 -28.14 -18.83 6.29
N ARG A 248 -27.96 -19.38 7.49
CA ARG A 248 -27.25 -20.66 7.71
C ARG A 248 -28.12 -21.90 7.42
N ARG A 249 -29.45 -21.75 7.27
CA ARG A 249 -30.41 -22.86 7.03
C ARG A 249 -30.27 -24.05 8.00
N THR A 250 -29.77 -23.80 9.20
CA THR A 250 -29.75 -24.77 10.30
C THR A 250 -30.92 -24.47 11.21
N TRP A 251 -31.96 -25.31 11.13
CA TRP A 251 -33.08 -25.32 12.08
C TRP A 251 -32.77 -26.29 13.20
#